data_AF-A0A378KZH1-F1
#
_entry.id   AF-A0A378KZH1-F1
#
_cell.length_a   1.000
_cell.length_b   1.000
_cell.length_c   1.000
_cell.angle_alpha   90.00
_cell.angle_beta   90.00
_cell.angle_gamma   90.00
#
_symmetry.space_group_name_H-M   'P 1'
#
loop_
_entity.id
_entity.type
_entity.pdbx_description
1 polymer ?
#
loop_
_entity_poly.entity_id
_entity_poly.type
_entity_poly.pdbx_seq_one_letter_code
_entity_poly.pdbx_strand_id
1 'polypeptide(L)'
;MSSKSNRKKVAFDKAKASLENTISNLKKCDSYDRLQTILKTIDKAKKITQSPYRLVGLSEYHTSELNRLKTTIDSLVKEKSLAFPKPVQPVQTVEVIVNEQVSAPVSQVKDSPPVIESSEHTDSIPVEETKKSSVQPKVRRNKERDPVRMNELSNVLIQLEHLRDKIEELYKKSQQYELNRKDDKAELYHNTATAGRKVLEEIATICSAYAEKKIDLDTFKQQSTDYLKNDNQYVTQLKTHRGCKDIIANLLLALTGVGLLAIAAVSVYSGRLTMFNLTNTDSGNKVDALTDSLENVKSSVSPK
;
A
#
# COMPACT_ATOMS: atom_id res chain seq x y z
N MET A 1 35.26 32.98 -6.79
CA MET A 1 34.33 32.26 -5.89
C MET A 1 33.11 31.81 -6.69
N SER A 2 32.75 30.53 -6.59
CA SER A 2 32.12 29.71 -7.65
C SER A 2 30.64 30.01 -7.95
N SER A 3 30.29 30.19 -9.23
CA SER A 3 28.91 30.39 -9.72
C SER A 3 27.93 29.27 -9.32
N LYS A 4 28.44 28.08 -8.99
CA LYS A 4 27.67 26.94 -8.49
C LYS A 4 27.09 27.20 -7.08
N SER A 5 27.79 27.97 -6.24
CA SER A 5 27.30 28.31 -4.89
C SER A 5 26.12 29.28 -4.95
N ASN A 6 26.22 30.31 -5.80
CA ASN A 6 25.14 31.28 -5.99
C ASN A 6 23.87 30.64 -6.57
N ARG A 7 23.99 29.72 -7.55
CA ARG A 7 22.82 29.00 -8.10
C ARG A 7 22.10 28.17 -7.05
N LYS A 8 22.84 27.48 -6.16
CA LYS A 8 22.25 26.70 -5.08
C LYS A 8 21.55 27.57 -4.04
N LYS A 9 22.14 28.72 -3.69
CA LYS A 9 21.53 29.69 -2.79
C LYS A 9 20.22 30.24 -3.35
N VAL A 10 20.20 30.66 -4.61
CA VAL A 10 18.98 31.14 -5.29
C VAL A 10 17.90 30.06 -5.35
N ALA A 11 18.27 28.80 -5.62
CA ALA A 11 17.32 27.68 -5.62
C ALA A 11 16.74 27.42 -4.23
N PHE A 12 17.57 27.50 -3.19
CA PHE A 12 17.13 27.40 -1.80
C PHE A 12 16.17 28.54 -1.43
N ASP A 13 16.55 29.79 -1.67
CA ASP A 13 15.73 30.97 -1.32
C ASP A 13 14.37 30.92 -2.02
N LYS A 14 14.35 30.51 -3.30
CA LYS A 14 13.10 30.33 -4.06
C LYS A 14 12.20 29.26 -3.46
N ALA A 15 12.76 28.11 -3.07
CA ALA A 15 11.96 27.06 -2.45
C ALA A 15 11.49 27.42 -1.06
N LYS A 16 12.35 28.06 -0.26
CA LYS A 16 11.99 28.58 1.06
C LYS A 16 10.79 29.53 0.96
N ALA A 17 10.86 30.53 0.08
CA ALA A 17 9.77 31.48 -0.14
C ALA A 17 8.47 30.78 -0.60
N SER A 18 8.58 29.77 -1.48
CA SER A 18 7.42 28.99 -1.93
C SER A 18 6.75 28.20 -0.80
N LEU A 19 7.55 27.59 0.09
CA LEU A 19 7.04 26.85 1.25
C LEU A 19 6.44 27.80 2.29
N GLU A 20 7.08 28.92 2.59
CA GLU A 20 6.56 29.95 3.50
C GLU A 20 5.23 30.54 3.00
N ASN A 21 5.10 30.77 1.69
CA ASN A 21 3.83 31.20 1.11
C ASN A 21 2.73 30.13 1.27
N THR A 22 3.09 28.85 1.14
CA THR A 22 2.16 27.74 1.38
C THR A 22 1.69 27.72 2.84
N ILE A 23 2.61 27.91 3.80
CA ILE A 23 2.30 28.03 5.23
C ILE A 23 1.36 29.20 5.48
N SER A 24 1.64 30.36 4.91
CA SER A 24 0.79 31.56 5.03
C SER A 24 -0.63 31.29 4.52
N ASN A 25 -0.75 30.66 3.35
CA ASN A 25 -2.05 30.30 2.77
C ASN A 25 -2.82 29.29 3.63
N LEU A 26 -2.13 28.29 4.21
CA LEU A 26 -2.75 27.32 5.11
C LEU A 26 -3.22 27.98 6.41
N LYS A 27 -2.43 28.89 7.00
CA LYS A 27 -2.84 29.63 8.21
C LYS A 27 -4.10 30.46 7.97
N LYS A 28 -4.19 31.12 6.81
CA LYS A 28 -5.35 31.92 6.37
C LYS A 28 -6.53 31.09 5.84
N CYS A 29 -6.43 29.76 5.81
CA CYS A 29 -7.49 28.90 5.34
C CYS A 29 -8.64 28.85 6.35
N ASP A 30 -9.85 29.13 5.87
CA ASP A 30 -11.09 29.31 6.64
C ASP A 30 -12.25 28.41 6.17
N SER A 31 -12.02 27.58 5.15
CA SER A 31 -13.06 26.75 4.54
C SER A 31 -12.48 25.49 3.88
N TYR A 32 -13.34 24.48 3.71
CA TYR A 32 -12.99 23.22 3.04
C TYR A 32 -12.57 23.43 1.59
N ASP A 33 -13.31 24.24 0.82
CA ASP A 33 -13.02 24.46 -0.60
C ASP A 33 -11.68 25.18 -0.80
N ARG A 34 -11.36 26.12 0.10
CA ARG A 34 -10.07 26.81 0.10
C ARG A 34 -8.94 25.83 0.43
N LEU A 35 -9.15 24.95 1.41
CA LEU A 35 -8.19 23.89 1.73
C LEU A 35 -7.94 22.98 0.52
N GLN A 36 -8.99 22.51 -0.15
CA GLN A 36 -8.87 21.68 -1.35
C GLN A 36 -8.10 22.38 -2.47
N THR A 37 -8.32 23.67 -2.66
CA THR A 37 -7.58 24.48 -3.65
C THR A 37 -6.09 24.57 -3.32
N ILE A 38 -5.76 24.78 -2.04
CA ILE A 38 -4.37 24.80 -1.56
C ILE A 38 -3.72 23.43 -1.75
N LEU A 39 -4.40 22.34 -1.39
CA LEU A 39 -3.91 20.97 -1.56
C LEU A 39 -3.63 20.63 -3.02
N LYS A 40 -4.55 20.96 -3.93
CA LYS A 40 -4.33 20.79 -5.38
C LYS A 40 -3.10 21.57 -5.87
N THR A 41 -2.83 22.75 -5.31
CA THR A 41 -1.67 23.56 -5.65
C THR A 41 -0.37 22.93 -5.16
N ILE A 42 -0.38 22.38 -3.93
CA ILE A 42 0.73 21.62 -3.36
C ILE A 42 1.03 20.38 -4.22
N ASP A 43 0.00 19.63 -4.62
CA ASP A 43 0.17 18.43 -5.44
C ASP A 43 0.75 18.73 -6.82
N LYS A 44 0.30 19.81 -7.46
CA LYS A 44 0.91 20.31 -8.71
C LYS A 44 2.38 20.65 -8.48
N ALA A 45 2.70 21.36 -7.40
CA ALA A 45 4.07 21.74 -7.08
C ALA A 45 4.99 20.53 -6.78
N LYS A 46 4.47 19.45 -6.20
CA LYS A 46 5.21 18.19 -5.94
C LYS A 46 5.57 17.43 -7.21
N LYS A 47 4.76 17.56 -8.27
CA LYS A 47 4.94 16.84 -9.56
C LYS A 47 5.95 17.50 -10.51
N ILE A 48 6.29 18.77 -10.29
CA ILE A 48 7.20 19.52 -11.18
C ILE A 48 8.67 19.14 -10.91
N THR A 49 9.49 19.01 -11.97
CA THR A 49 10.91 18.63 -11.90
C THR A 49 11.75 19.56 -11.03
N GLN A 50 11.42 20.86 -10.97
CA GLN A 50 12.02 21.86 -10.07
C GLN A 50 11.15 22.12 -8.84
N SER A 51 10.64 21.06 -8.22
CA SER A 51 9.76 21.18 -7.06
C SER A 51 10.49 21.78 -5.85
N PRO A 52 9.87 22.73 -5.13
CA PRO A 52 10.38 23.16 -3.83
C PRO A 52 10.39 22.01 -2.80
N TYR A 53 9.70 20.90 -3.08
CA TYR A 53 9.65 19.71 -2.24
C TYR A 53 10.77 18.70 -2.52
N ARG A 54 11.44 18.77 -3.69
CA ARG A 54 12.43 17.77 -4.15
C ARG A 54 13.77 18.37 -4.60
N LEU A 55 14.26 19.37 -3.88
CA LEU A 55 15.60 19.92 -4.14
C LEU A 55 16.70 18.92 -3.77
N VAL A 56 17.69 18.76 -4.66
CA VAL A 56 18.84 17.87 -4.48
C VAL A 56 20.14 18.70 -4.52
N GLY A 57 21.16 18.29 -3.76
CA GLY A 57 22.49 18.89 -3.81
C GLY A 57 22.66 20.19 -3.00
N LEU A 58 21.80 20.43 -2.01
CA LEU A 58 21.92 21.50 -1.02
C LEU A 58 22.87 21.10 0.13
N SER A 59 23.30 22.07 0.93
CA SER A 59 24.01 21.79 2.19
C SER A 59 23.06 21.16 3.21
N GLU A 60 23.61 20.52 4.24
CA GLU A 60 22.83 19.92 5.33
C GLU A 60 21.95 20.95 6.04
N TYR A 61 22.49 22.14 6.32
CA TYR A 61 21.73 23.25 6.92
C TYR A 61 20.50 23.64 6.09
N HIS A 62 20.67 23.89 4.79
CA HIS A 62 19.57 24.26 3.89
C HIS A 62 18.54 23.13 3.75
N THR A 63 19.01 21.88 3.74
CA THR A 63 18.14 20.69 3.68
C THR A 63 17.29 20.58 4.95
N SER A 64 17.90 20.76 6.12
CA SER A 64 17.22 20.75 7.41
C SER A 64 16.15 21.84 7.49
N GLU A 65 16.48 23.07 7.07
CA GLU A 65 15.54 24.19 7.10
C GLU A 65 14.33 23.99 6.15
N LEU A 66 14.56 23.50 4.93
CA LEU A 66 13.46 23.15 4.03
C LEU A 66 12.61 22.01 4.59
N ASN A 67 13.22 21.02 5.24
CA ASN A 67 12.48 19.92 5.86
C ASN A 67 11.62 20.42 7.03
N ARG A 68 12.13 21.35 7.85
CA ARG A 68 11.35 22.01 8.92
C ARG A 68 10.11 22.70 8.38
N LEU A 69 10.23 23.43 7.28
CA LEU A 69 9.09 24.08 6.61
C LEU A 69 8.09 23.07 6.06
N LYS A 70 8.56 21.98 5.43
CA LYS A 70 7.68 20.90 4.95
C LYS A 70 6.91 20.25 6.09
N THR A 71 7.56 19.92 7.20
CA THR A 71 6.90 19.37 8.40
C THR A 71 5.86 20.35 8.97
N THR A 72 6.13 21.65 8.92
CA THR A 72 5.16 22.68 9.34
C THR A 72 3.93 22.70 8.43
N ILE A 73 4.14 22.61 7.11
CA ILE A 73 3.06 22.49 6.12
C ILE A 73 2.20 21.24 6.40
N ASP A 74 2.84 20.09 6.60
CA ASP A 74 2.13 18.83 6.85
C ASP A 74 1.29 18.89 8.13
N SER A 75 1.82 19.54 9.18
CA SER A 75 1.11 19.74 10.45
C SER A 75 -0.11 20.64 10.27
N LEU A 76 0.03 21.76 9.55
CA LEU A 76 -1.07 22.69 9.27
C LEU A 76 -2.14 22.07 8.38
N VAL A 77 -1.75 21.26 7.39
CA VAL A 77 -2.71 20.52 6.56
C VAL A 77 -3.54 19.57 7.42
N LYS A 78 -2.92 18.85 8.36
CA LYS A 78 -3.63 17.96 9.28
C LYS A 78 -4.61 18.73 10.16
N GLU A 79 -4.15 19.81 10.78
CA GLU A 79 -4.97 20.69 11.61
C GLU A 79 -6.19 21.22 10.83
N LYS A 80 -5.97 21.77 9.63
CA LYS A 80 -7.04 22.34 8.81
C LYS A 80 -7.99 21.29 8.24
N SER A 81 -7.51 20.07 7.96
CA SER A 81 -8.36 18.97 7.51
C SER A 81 -9.29 18.45 8.61
N LEU A 82 -8.88 18.57 9.89
CA LEU A 82 -9.75 18.29 11.04
C LEU A 82 -10.75 19.43 11.26
N ALA A 83 -10.31 20.69 11.08
CA ALA A 83 -11.17 21.86 11.25
C ALA A 83 -12.25 21.98 10.16
N PHE A 84 -11.96 21.52 8.94
CA PHE A 84 -12.87 21.58 7.80
C PHE A 84 -13.11 20.16 7.25
N PRO A 85 -13.99 19.36 7.88
CA PRO A 85 -14.34 18.04 7.38
C PRO A 85 -15.11 18.15 6.06
N LYS A 86 -15.06 17.07 5.26
CA LYS A 86 -15.77 17.00 3.97
C LYS A 86 -17.28 17.19 4.18
N PRO A 87 -17.96 18.08 3.43
CA PRO A 87 -19.41 18.22 3.50
C PRO A 87 -20.08 16.87 3.16
N VAL A 88 -20.89 16.35 4.07
CA VAL A 88 -21.74 15.18 3.83
C VAL A 88 -22.94 15.68 3.01
N GLN A 89 -23.08 15.22 1.78
CA GLN A 89 -24.27 15.54 0.98
C GLN A 89 -25.47 14.77 1.57
N PRO A 90 -26.60 15.43 1.87
CA PRO A 90 -27.81 14.73 2.28
C PRO A 90 -28.34 13.91 1.10
N VAL A 91 -28.45 12.59 1.30
CA VAL A 91 -29.13 11.67 0.39
C VAL A 91 -30.60 12.08 0.33
N GLN A 92 -31.09 12.43 -0.85
CA GLN A 92 -32.53 12.62 -1.09
C GLN A 92 -33.26 11.32 -0.72
N THR A 93 -34.04 11.35 0.36
CA THR A 93 -35.04 10.34 0.67
C THR A 93 -36.13 10.40 -0.40
N VAL A 94 -36.15 9.41 -1.29
CA VAL A 94 -37.31 9.17 -2.16
C VAL A 94 -38.44 8.68 -1.27
N GLU A 95 -39.46 9.50 -1.07
CA GLU A 95 -40.71 9.09 -0.43
C GLU A 95 -41.39 8.01 -1.27
N VAL A 96 -41.54 6.82 -0.68
CA VAL A 96 -42.38 5.74 -1.21
C VAL A 96 -43.83 6.13 -0.93
N ILE A 97 -44.54 6.60 -1.97
CA ILE A 97 -46.00 6.74 -1.91
C ILE A 97 -46.60 5.33 -2.05
N VAL A 98 -47.13 4.83 -0.94
CA VAL A 98 -48.06 3.68 -0.90
C VAL A 98 -49.40 4.17 -1.43
N ASN A 99 -49.94 3.52 -2.47
CA ASN A 99 -51.34 3.64 -2.82
C ASN A 99 -51.93 2.25 -3.08
N GLU A 100 -52.83 1.85 -2.20
CA GLU A 100 -53.68 0.67 -2.23
C GLU A 100 -55.09 1.13 -2.62
N GLN A 101 -55.69 0.59 -3.70
CA GLN A 101 -57.14 0.28 -3.80
C GLN A 101 -57.57 -0.37 -5.15
N VAL A 102 -57.84 -1.68 -5.10
CA VAL A 102 -59.09 -2.44 -5.42
C VAL A 102 -59.98 -2.03 -6.64
N SER A 103 -60.08 -2.92 -7.66
CA SER A 103 -61.31 -3.49 -8.28
C SER A 103 -61.19 -3.84 -9.79
N ALA A 104 -61.57 -5.07 -10.17
CA ALA A 104 -61.85 -5.56 -11.54
C ALA A 104 -63.31 -5.17 -11.97
N PRO A 105 -63.89 -5.45 -13.19
CA PRO A 105 -63.66 -6.60 -14.10
C PRO A 105 -63.83 -6.43 -15.66
N VAL A 106 -63.32 -7.44 -16.40
CA VAL A 106 -63.80 -8.11 -17.66
C VAL A 106 -64.00 -7.35 -18.99
N SER A 107 -63.29 -7.79 -20.05
CA SER A 107 -63.80 -8.35 -21.35
C SER A 107 -62.60 -8.67 -22.30
N GLN A 108 -62.29 -9.96 -22.54
CA GLN A 108 -62.43 -10.75 -23.79
C GLN A 108 -62.01 -10.01 -25.10
N VAL A 109 -61.22 -10.54 -26.05
CA VAL A 109 -61.50 -11.69 -26.96
C VAL A 109 -60.29 -11.93 -27.91
N LYS A 110 -59.84 -13.21 -28.04
CA LYS A 110 -59.24 -13.92 -29.21
C LYS A 110 -57.90 -13.46 -29.82
N ASP A 111 -57.05 -14.29 -30.43
CA ASP A 111 -57.13 -15.69 -30.89
C ASP A 111 -55.73 -16.33 -30.78
N SER A 112 -55.72 -17.66 -30.76
CA SER A 112 -54.59 -18.55 -30.48
C SER A 112 -54.08 -19.23 -31.79
N PRO A 113 -53.23 -20.29 -31.78
CA PRO A 113 -51.89 -20.42 -32.39
C PRO A 113 -51.96 -21.40 -33.61
N PRO A 114 -51.04 -22.36 -33.99
CA PRO A 114 -49.72 -22.83 -33.49
C PRO A 114 -48.65 -23.04 -34.60
N VAL A 115 -47.45 -23.57 -34.33
CA VAL A 115 -46.97 -24.96 -34.62
C VAL A 115 -45.44 -24.97 -34.25
N ILE A 116 -44.95 -25.68 -33.22
CA ILE A 116 -44.43 -27.08 -33.14
C ILE A 116 -43.34 -27.34 -34.24
N GLU A 117 -42.06 -27.68 -33.99
CA GLU A 117 -41.50 -29.00 -33.58
C GLU A 117 -39.95 -28.86 -33.59
N SER A 118 -39.21 -29.13 -32.50
CA SER A 118 -38.39 -30.35 -32.20
C SER A 118 -37.27 -30.66 -33.22
N SER A 119 -35.97 -30.66 -32.85
CA SER A 119 -35.15 -31.73 -32.21
C SER A 119 -34.17 -32.34 -33.24
N GLU A 120 -32.85 -32.21 -33.10
CA GLU A 120 -31.88 -33.16 -32.49
C GLU A 120 -31.18 -34.13 -33.47
N HIS A 121 -29.89 -34.41 -33.13
CA HIS A 121 -29.08 -35.62 -33.45
C HIS A 121 -28.56 -35.77 -34.91
N THR A 122 -27.38 -36.33 -35.24
CA THR A 122 -26.26 -37.02 -34.55
C THR A 122 -25.10 -37.23 -35.54
N ASP A 123 -23.89 -37.41 -34.99
CA ASP A 123 -22.75 -38.23 -35.46
C ASP A 123 -22.16 -38.10 -36.87
N SER A 124 -20.83 -37.90 -36.92
CA SER A 124 -19.86 -38.87 -37.48
C SER A 124 -18.41 -38.35 -37.35
N ILE A 125 -17.54 -39.16 -36.73
CA ILE A 125 -16.07 -39.10 -36.82
C ILE A 125 -15.61 -40.18 -37.81
N PRO A 126 -14.58 -39.92 -38.65
CA PRO A 126 -13.37 -40.77 -38.59
C PRO A 126 -12.02 -40.03 -38.77
N VAL A 127 -11.08 -40.28 -37.84
CA VAL A 127 -9.66 -40.73 -37.95
C VAL A 127 -9.05 -40.72 -39.38
N GLU A 128 -7.83 -40.32 -39.74
CA GLU A 128 -6.49 -40.15 -39.14
C GLU A 128 -5.65 -39.23 -40.08
N GLU A 129 -4.55 -38.65 -39.58
CA GLU A 129 -3.18 -38.80 -40.15
C GLU A 129 -2.29 -37.56 -39.93
N THR A 130 -1.18 -37.84 -39.26
CA THR A 130 -0.03 -37.03 -38.88
C THR A 130 0.56 -36.13 -39.98
N LYS A 131 0.86 -34.87 -39.64
CA LYS A 131 2.11 -34.19 -40.07
C LYS A 131 2.51 -33.04 -39.14
N LYS A 132 3.71 -33.20 -38.56
CA LYS A 132 4.49 -32.19 -37.83
C LYS A 132 4.65 -30.91 -38.65
N SER A 133 4.39 -29.74 -38.07
CA SER A 133 5.26 -28.57 -38.27
C SER A 133 5.01 -27.48 -37.23
N SER A 134 6.09 -27.08 -36.57
CA SER A 134 6.34 -25.75 -36.00
C SER A 134 5.39 -25.24 -34.91
N VAL A 135 5.58 -25.76 -33.69
CA VAL A 135 5.19 -25.02 -32.48
C VAL A 135 6.15 -23.84 -32.34
N GLN A 136 5.74 -22.68 -32.84
CA GLN A 136 6.31 -21.40 -32.43
C GLN A 136 6.23 -21.28 -30.91
N PRO A 137 7.24 -20.67 -30.27
CA PRO A 137 7.29 -20.58 -28.83
C PRO A 137 6.07 -19.82 -28.34
N LYS A 138 5.31 -20.46 -27.44
CA LYS A 138 4.28 -19.81 -26.63
C LYS A 138 4.87 -18.50 -26.09
N VAL A 139 4.42 -17.39 -26.67
CA VAL A 139 4.58 -16.06 -26.10
C VAL A 139 4.19 -16.20 -24.64
N ARG A 140 5.19 -16.03 -23.76
CA ARG A 140 4.97 -15.93 -22.32
C ARG A 140 3.92 -14.84 -22.16
N ARG A 141 2.68 -15.23 -21.85
CA ARG A 141 1.66 -14.28 -21.43
C ARG A 141 2.29 -13.54 -20.27
N ASN A 142 2.66 -12.28 -20.48
CA ASN A 142 2.97 -11.37 -19.40
C ASN A 142 1.75 -11.46 -18.49
N LYS A 143 1.91 -12.06 -17.31
CA LYS A 143 0.80 -12.21 -16.38
C LYS A 143 0.36 -10.80 -16.03
N GLU A 144 -0.79 -10.42 -16.56
CA GLU A 144 -1.34 -9.09 -16.42
C GLU A 144 -1.71 -8.92 -14.94
N ARG A 145 -0.93 -8.08 -14.24
CA ARG A 145 -1.19 -7.75 -12.84
C ARG A 145 -2.28 -6.70 -12.80
N ASP A 146 -3.26 -6.90 -11.93
CA ASP A 146 -4.36 -5.97 -11.78
C ASP A 146 -3.89 -4.65 -11.16
N PRO A 147 -4.11 -3.49 -11.83
CA PRO A 147 -3.60 -2.21 -11.36
C PRO A 147 -4.25 -1.74 -10.05
N VAL A 148 -5.50 -2.11 -9.79
CA VAL A 148 -6.21 -1.76 -8.54
C VAL A 148 -5.59 -2.54 -7.39
N ARG A 149 -5.42 -3.85 -7.54
CA ARG A 149 -4.77 -4.70 -6.54
C ARG A 149 -3.32 -4.32 -6.30
N MET A 150 -2.58 -3.94 -7.35
CA MET A 150 -1.22 -3.43 -7.20
C MET A 150 -1.17 -2.12 -6.40
N ASN A 151 -2.17 -1.25 -6.56
CA ASN A 151 -2.28 -0.01 -5.78
C ASN A 151 -2.60 -0.31 -4.29
N GLU A 152 -3.48 -1.26 -4.02
CA GLU A 152 -3.78 -1.75 -2.65
C GLU A 152 -2.53 -2.33 -1.97
N LEU A 153 -1.69 -3.05 -2.73
CA LEU A 153 -0.43 -3.62 -2.22
C LEU A 153 0.68 -2.60 -1.96
N SER A 154 0.52 -1.34 -2.37
CA SER A 154 1.60 -0.33 -2.31
C SER A 154 2.27 -0.23 -0.94
N ASN A 155 1.50 -0.19 0.14
CA ASN A 155 2.04 -0.13 1.51
C ASN A 155 2.79 -1.42 1.91
N VAL A 156 2.28 -2.58 1.48
CA VAL A 156 2.93 -3.88 1.73
C VAL A 156 4.26 -3.94 0.99
N LEU A 157 4.29 -3.53 -0.28
CA LEU A 157 5.51 -3.52 -1.10
C LEU A 157 6.58 -2.60 -0.53
N ILE A 158 6.21 -1.45 0.03
CA ILE A 158 7.16 -0.54 0.70
C ILE A 158 7.79 -1.22 1.94
N GLN A 159 7.01 -1.93 2.75
CA GLN A 159 7.57 -2.64 3.90
C GLN A 159 8.46 -3.82 3.47
N LEU A 160 8.12 -4.50 2.37
CA LEU A 160 8.99 -5.54 1.79
C LEU A 160 10.31 -4.95 1.27
N GLU A 161 10.30 -3.74 0.71
CA GLU A 161 11.53 -3.06 0.32
C GLU A 161 12.41 -2.72 1.54
N HIS A 162 11.83 -2.20 2.62
CA HIS A 162 12.55 -1.98 3.87
C HIS A 162 13.12 -3.29 4.45
N LEU A 163 12.37 -4.39 4.39
CA LEU A 163 12.86 -5.71 4.80
C LEU A 163 14.04 -6.15 3.93
N ARG A 164 13.96 -5.97 2.61
CA ARG A 164 15.06 -6.29 1.68
C ARG A 164 16.33 -5.52 2.01
N ASP A 165 16.22 -4.21 2.20
CA ASP A 165 17.36 -3.36 2.54
C ASP A 165 17.98 -3.79 3.88
N LYS A 166 17.13 -4.17 4.86
CA LYS A 166 17.60 -4.67 6.15
C LYS A 166 18.30 -6.02 6.04
N ILE A 167 17.80 -6.93 5.22
CA ILE A 167 18.45 -8.22 4.94
C ILE A 167 19.85 -7.98 4.35
N GLU A 168 19.99 -7.02 3.45
CA GLU A 168 21.28 -6.68 2.84
C GLU A 168 22.26 -6.10 3.88
N GLU A 169 21.77 -5.26 4.80
CA GLU A 169 22.56 -4.75 5.94
C GLU A 169 23.05 -5.89 6.85
N LEU A 170 22.15 -6.84 7.18
CA LEU A 170 22.50 -8.00 8.01
C LEU A 170 23.54 -8.89 7.32
N TYR A 171 23.41 -9.11 6.01
CA TYR A 171 24.36 -9.90 5.23
C TYR A 171 25.75 -9.24 5.20
N LYS A 172 25.81 -7.91 4.99
CA LYS A 172 27.07 -7.15 5.06
C LYS A 172 27.71 -7.23 6.45
N LYS A 173 26.90 -7.17 7.52
CA LYS A 173 27.39 -7.34 8.90
C LYS A 173 27.92 -8.75 9.17
N SER A 174 27.26 -9.79 8.65
CA SER A 174 27.76 -11.18 8.73
C SER A 174 29.18 -11.26 8.17
N GLN A 175 29.37 -10.81 6.93
CA GLN A 175 30.67 -10.83 6.26
C GLN A 175 31.74 -10.04 7.02
N GLN A 176 31.37 -8.89 7.60
CA GLN A 176 32.29 -8.12 8.44
C GLN A 176 32.69 -8.88 9.71
N TYR A 177 31.79 -9.63 10.34
CA TYR A 177 32.12 -10.43 11.52
C TYR A 177 32.97 -11.66 11.18
N GLU A 178 32.75 -12.29 10.02
CA GLU A 178 33.60 -13.37 9.50
C GLU A 178 35.04 -12.88 9.31
N LEU A 179 35.22 -11.72 8.66
CA LEU A 179 36.54 -11.11 8.48
C LEU A 179 37.24 -10.77 9.80
N ASN A 180 36.46 -10.46 10.84
CA ASN A 180 36.96 -10.13 12.17
C ASN A 180 37.09 -11.37 13.09
N ARG A 181 36.91 -12.59 12.57
CA ARG A 181 36.96 -13.87 13.31
C ARG A 181 36.01 -13.90 14.52
N LYS A 182 34.82 -13.35 14.36
CA LYS A 182 33.73 -13.36 15.35
C LYS A 182 32.61 -14.27 14.86
N ASP A 183 32.90 -15.57 14.82
CA ASP A 183 32.11 -16.57 14.12
C ASP A 183 30.67 -16.67 14.66
N ASP A 184 30.48 -16.64 15.98
CA ASP A 184 29.13 -16.65 16.60
C ASP A 184 28.25 -15.48 16.14
N LYS A 185 28.86 -14.30 15.98
CA LYS A 185 28.12 -13.11 15.50
C LYS A 185 27.86 -13.21 14.01
N ALA A 186 28.86 -13.64 13.24
CA ALA A 186 28.67 -13.87 11.82
C ALA A 186 27.49 -14.81 11.56
N GLU A 187 27.48 -15.96 12.22
CA GLU A 187 26.42 -16.95 12.09
C GLU A 187 25.05 -16.38 12.49
N LEU A 188 24.96 -15.65 13.62
CA LEU A 188 23.72 -15.00 14.04
C LEU A 188 23.17 -14.04 12.97
N TYR A 189 24.02 -13.16 12.42
CA TYR A 189 23.61 -12.21 11.38
C TYR A 189 23.26 -12.91 10.06
N HIS A 190 24.01 -13.96 9.70
CA HIS A 190 23.74 -14.79 8.53
C HIS A 190 22.37 -15.47 8.62
N ASN A 191 22.12 -16.17 9.73
CA ASN A 191 20.88 -16.90 9.97
C ASN A 191 19.67 -15.95 9.99
N THR A 192 19.84 -14.77 10.59
CA THR A 192 18.80 -13.72 10.59
C THR A 192 18.54 -13.19 9.19
N ALA A 193 19.57 -12.96 8.37
CA ALA A 193 19.41 -12.53 6.99
C ALA A 193 18.72 -13.59 6.12
N THR A 194 19.07 -14.86 6.32
CA THR A 194 18.46 -16.01 5.64
C THR A 194 16.98 -16.14 6.00
N ALA A 195 16.63 -16.04 7.28
CA ALA A 195 15.24 -16.02 7.72
C ALA A 195 14.46 -14.83 7.11
N GLY A 196 15.07 -13.63 7.10
CA GLY A 196 14.55 -12.45 6.41
C GLY A 196 14.21 -12.71 4.95
N ARG A 197 15.13 -13.34 4.22
CA ARG A 197 14.93 -13.68 2.80
C ARG A 197 13.75 -14.63 2.61
N LYS A 198 13.59 -15.63 3.49
CA LYS A 198 12.43 -16.55 3.43
C LYS A 198 11.11 -15.83 3.64
N VAL A 199 11.05 -14.92 4.61
CA VAL A 199 9.85 -14.08 4.81
C VAL A 199 9.57 -13.19 3.61
N LEU A 200 10.59 -12.55 3.04
CA LEU A 200 10.46 -11.72 1.85
C LEU A 200 9.92 -12.52 0.65
N GLU A 201 10.50 -13.70 0.38
CA GLU A 201 10.13 -14.57 -0.73
C GLU A 201 8.66 -15.03 -0.65
N GLU A 202 8.22 -15.47 0.53
CA GLU A 202 6.86 -15.97 0.71
C GLU A 202 5.82 -14.84 0.56
N ILE A 203 6.01 -13.74 1.28
CA ILE A 203 5.05 -12.63 1.24
C ILE A 203 5.00 -12.01 -0.16
N ALA A 204 6.12 -11.93 -0.88
CA ALA A 204 6.14 -11.49 -2.28
C ALA A 204 5.38 -12.46 -3.21
N THR A 205 5.43 -13.76 -2.93
CA THR A 205 4.67 -14.79 -3.66
C THR A 205 3.17 -14.62 -3.43
N ILE A 206 2.75 -14.41 -2.18
CA ILE A 206 1.35 -14.16 -1.81
C ILE A 206 0.86 -12.84 -2.44
N CYS A 207 1.66 -11.78 -2.41
CA CYS A 207 1.37 -10.50 -3.11
C CYS A 207 1.18 -10.71 -4.61
N SER A 208 2.05 -11.51 -5.24
CA SER A 208 1.95 -11.80 -6.67
C SER A 208 0.69 -12.59 -6.99
N ALA A 209 0.33 -13.58 -6.18
CA ALA A 209 -0.92 -14.33 -6.34
C ALA A 209 -2.15 -13.41 -6.22
N TYR A 210 -2.14 -12.47 -5.28
CA TYR A 210 -3.20 -11.48 -5.15
C TYR A 210 -3.29 -10.55 -6.36
N ALA A 211 -2.16 -9.97 -6.79
CA ALA A 211 -2.11 -9.09 -7.96
C ALA A 211 -2.51 -9.78 -9.26
N GLU A 212 -2.23 -11.08 -9.39
CA GLU A 212 -2.59 -11.93 -10.54
C GLU A 212 -4.04 -12.45 -10.48
N LYS A 213 -4.87 -11.99 -9.53
CA LYS A 213 -6.25 -12.46 -9.31
C LYS A 213 -6.39 -13.96 -9.00
N LYS A 214 -5.35 -14.60 -8.49
CA LYS A 214 -5.37 -16.03 -8.13
C LYS A 214 -5.99 -16.30 -6.76
N ILE A 215 -5.92 -15.32 -5.87
CA ILE A 215 -6.52 -15.35 -4.53
C ILE A 215 -7.31 -14.06 -4.33
N ASP A 216 -8.35 -14.10 -3.50
CA ASP A 216 -9.08 -12.91 -3.08
C ASP A 216 -8.36 -12.16 -1.94
N LEU A 217 -8.92 -11.02 -1.53
CA LEU A 217 -8.35 -10.15 -0.51
C LEU A 217 -8.31 -10.82 0.86
N ASP A 218 -9.33 -11.60 1.20
CA ASP A 218 -9.42 -12.24 2.52
C ASP A 218 -8.43 -13.39 2.63
N THR A 219 -8.30 -14.20 1.57
CA THR A 219 -7.28 -15.23 1.42
C THR A 219 -5.88 -14.62 1.47
N PHE A 220 -5.64 -13.51 0.76
CA PHE A 220 -4.37 -12.78 0.80
C PHE A 220 -4.04 -12.34 2.23
N LYS A 221 -4.98 -11.68 2.93
CA LYS A 221 -4.79 -11.22 4.30
C LYS A 221 -4.54 -12.38 5.24
N GLN A 222 -5.27 -13.48 5.08
CA GLN A 222 -5.16 -14.64 5.95
C GLN A 222 -3.80 -15.31 5.78
N GLN A 223 -3.44 -15.71 4.56
CA GLN A 223 -2.14 -16.34 4.27
C GLN A 223 -0.96 -15.47 4.69
N SER A 224 -1.00 -14.17 4.39
CA SER A 224 0.08 -13.25 4.77
C SER A 224 0.21 -13.08 6.28
N THR A 225 -0.93 -13.02 7.00
CA THR A 225 -0.90 -12.87 8.46
C THR A 225 -0.46 -14.17 9.12
N ASP A 226 -1.01 -15.30 8.69
CA ASP A 226 -0.65 -16.62 9.22
C ASP A 226 0.84 -16.89 9.04
N TYR A 227 1.41 -16.53 7.89
CA TYR A 227 2.83 -16.69 7.66
C TYR A 227 3.70 -15.81 8.57
N LEU A 228 3.19 -14.66 9.00
CA LEU A 228 3.90 -13.68 9.84
C LEU A 228 3.67 -13.87 11.35
N LYS A 229 2.96 -14.92 11.75
CA LYS A 229 2.76 -15.26 13.16
C LYS A 229 4.03 -15.76 13.84
N ASN A 230 4.03 -15.69 15.16
CA ASN A 230 5.11 -16.13 16.04
C ASN A 230 5.43 -17.65 16.00
N ASP A 231 4.55 -18.48 15.43
CA ASP A 231 4.79 -19.92 15.24
C ASP A 231 5.70 -20.23 14.05
N ASN A 232 5.93 -19.27 13.15
CA ASN A 232 6.87 -19.41 12.05
C ASN A 232 8.31 -19.21 12.54
N GLN A 233 9.13 -20.25 12.43
CA GLN A 233 10.54 -20.23 12.81
C GLN A 233 11.35 -19.07 12.19
N TYR A 234 11.04 -18.67 10.96
CA TYR A 234 11.75 -17.58 10.29
C TYR A 234 11.38 -16.22 10.89
N VAL A 235 10.11 -16.04 11.26
CA VAL A 235 9.63 -14.83 11.92
C VAL A 235 10.24 -14.73 13.32
N THR A 236 10.27 -15.83 14.07
CA THR A 236 10.91 -15.89 15.38
C THR A 236 12.39 -15.54 15.32
N GLN A 237 13.11 -16.12 14.34
CA GLN A 237 14.51 -15.81 14.10
C GLN A 237 14.72 -14.32 13.76
N LEU A 238 13.87 -13.72 12.91
CA LEU A 238 13.91 -12.29 12.59
C LEU A 238 13.65 -11.42 13.81
N LYS A 239 12.68 -11.78 14.65
CA LYS A 239 12.32 -11.00 15.85
C LYS A 239 13.44 -10.98 16.89
N THR A 240 14.43 -11.87 16.84
CA THR A 240 15.63 -11.77 17.70
C THR A 240 16.41 -10.47 17.45
N HIS A 241 16.32 -9.90 16.25
CA HIS A 241 17.01 -8.66 15.89
C HIS A 241 16.06 -7.46 16.00
N ARG A 242 16.38 -6.51 16.88
CA ARG A 242 15.53 -5.34 17.18
C ARG A 242 15.10 -4.56 15.94
N GLY A 243 16.00 -4.34 14.98
CA GLY A 243 15.68 -3.62 13.75
C GLY A 243 14.75 -4.38 12.80
N CYS A 244 14.55 -5.68 13.00
CA CYS A 244 13.63 -6.52 12.21
C CYS A 244 12.25 -6.60 12.87
N LYS A 245 12.16 -6.52 14.21
CA LYS A 245 10.88 -6.45 14.94
C LYS A 245 9.99 -5.32 14.41
N ASP A 246 10.54 -4.11 14.29
CA ASP A 246 9.80 -2.95 13.81
C ASP A 246 9.25 -3.15 12.38
N ILE A 247 10.04 -3.80 11.52
CA ILE A 247 9.65 -4.09 10.13
C ILE A 247 8.51 -5.11 10.09
N ILE A 248 8.58 -6.18 10.90
CA ILE A 248 7.53 -7.19 10.98
C ILE A 248 6.22 -6.59 11.49
N ALA A 249 6.26 -5.74 12.52
CA ALA A 249 5.06 -5.06 13.01
C ALA A 249 4.45 -4.10 11.97
N ASN A 250 5.28 -3.32 11.28
CA ASN A 250 4.82 -2.45 10.19
C ASN A 250 4.23 -3.26 9.03
N LEU A 251 4.81 -4.43 8.71
CA LEU A 251 4.30 -5.33 7.68
C LEU A 251 2.95 -5.93 8.08
N LEU A 252 2.81 -6.41 9.32
CA LEU A 252 1.55 -6.90 9.86
C LEU A 252 0.46 -5.83 9.83
N LEU A 253 0.78 -4.59 10.21
CA LEU A 253 -0.16 -3.46 10.13
C LEU A 253 -0.56 -3.13 8.69
N ALA A 254 0.38 -3.23 7.75
CA ALA A 254 0.11 -3.04 6.33
C ALA A 254 -0.93 -4.07 5.82
N LEU A 255 -0.92 -5.28 6.39
CA LEU A 255 -1.78 -6.41 6.01
C LEU A 255 -3.16 -6.41 6.68
N THR A 256 -3.33 -5.87 7.89
CA THR A 256 -4.59 -5.98 8.66
C THR A 256 -5.67 -4.95 8.30
N GLY A 257 -5.76 -4.55 7.02
CA GLY A 257 -6.87 -3.75 6.51
C GLY A 257 -6.78 -2.25 6.82
N VAL A 258 -6.19 -1.83 7.95
CA VAL A 258 -5.84 -0.42 8.18
C VAL A 258 -4.80 0.05 7.15
N GLY A 259 -3.85 -0.80 6.77
CA GLY A 259 -2.85 -0.49 5.73
C GLY A 259 -3.32 -0.65 4.28
N LEU A 260 -4.31 -1.51 4.00
CA LEU A 260 -4.86 -1.72 2.65
C LEU A 260 -6.00 -0.73 2.32
N LEU A 261 -6.82 -0.34 3.30
CA LEU A 261 -7.97 0.58 3.11
C LEU A 261 -7.63 2.05 3.40
N ALA A 262 -6.51 2.38 4.05
CA ALA A 262 -6.11 3.77 4.29
C ALA A 262 -5.75 4.56 3.01
N ILE A 263 -5.80 3.94 1.83
CA ILE A 263 -5.27 4.52 0.60
C ILE A 263 -6.37 5.00 -0.36
N ALA A 264 -7.15 5.95 0.13
CA ALA A 264 -7.47 7.13 -0.66
C ALA A 264 -7.00 8.43 0.05
N ALA A 265 -6.70 8.37 1.35
CA ALA A 265 -6.33 9.54 2.15
C ALA A 265 -4.83 9.65 2.48
N VAL A 266 -4.07 8.55 2.46
CA VAL A 266 -2.68 8.54 3.01
C VAL A 266 -1.56 8.39 1.96
N SER A 267 -1.82 7.88 0.74
CA SER A 267 -0.74 7.69 -0.28
C SER A 267 -0.21 8.98 -0.90
N VAL A 268 -0.87 10.12 -0.69
CA VAL A 268 -0.46 11.39 -1.32
C VAL A 268 0.53 12.19 -0.45
N TYR A 269 0.67 11.87 0.85
CA TYR A 269 1.26 12.86 1.76
C TYR A 269 2.65 12.61 2.33
N SER A 270 3.16 11.38 2.44
CA SER A 270 4.40 11.18 3.20
C SER A 270 5.31 10.17 2.53
N GLY A 271 6.36 10.64 1.87
CA GLY A 271 7.43 9.83 1.27
C GLY A 271 8.31 9.08 2.29
N ARG A 272 7.74 8.63 3.41
CA ARG A 272 8.37 7.79 4.42
C ARG A 272 7.29 7.08 5.23
N LEU A 273 6.84 5.92 4.75
CA LEU A 273 5.96 5.02 5.50
C LEU A 273 6.79 4.16 6.45
N THR A 274 7.40 4.78 7.45
CA THR A 274 7.71 4.09 8.70
C THR A 274 6.55 4.43 9.62
N MET A 275 5.47 3.62 9.62
CA MET A 275 4.30 3.89 10.46
C MET A 275 4.65 3.93 11.95
N PHE A 276 5.82 3.43 12.32
CA PHE A 276 6.43 3.72 13.61
C PHE A 276 7.96 3.80 13.51
N ASN A 277 8.55 4.89 14.00
CA ASN A 277 9.97 4.94 14.40
C ASN A 277 10.06 4.46 15.85
N LEU A 278 10.09 3.15 16.05
CA LEU A 278 10.18 2.50 17.36
C LEU A 278 11.66 2.33 17.76
N THR A 279 12.52 3.33 17.54
CA THR A 279 13.96 3.19 17.80
C THR A 279 14.39 3.45 19.25
N ASN A 280 13.48 3.74 20.19
CA ASN A 280 13.78 3.94 21.63
C ASN A 280 13.58 2.66 22.44
N THR A 281 14.45 2.32 23.40
CA THR A 281 14.52 1.00 24.09
C THR A 281 13.22 0.48 24.71
N ASP A 282 12.25 1.35 24.99
CA ASP A 282 10.88 1.05 25.45
C ASP A 282 9.94 0.53 24.33
N SER A 283 10.41 0.54 23.08
CA SER A 283 9.61 0.24 21.90
C SER A 283 9.47 -1.24 21.58
N GLY A 284 10.47 -2.07 21.93
CA GLY A 284 10.46 -3.50 21.60
C GLY A 284 9.29 -4.21 22.27
N ASN A 285 9.04 -3.87 23.54
CA ASN A 285 7.90 -4.41 24.29
C ASN A 285 6.57 -3.88 23.75
N LYS A 286 6.54 -2.65 23.24
CA LYS A 286 5.34 -2.08 22.57
C LYS A 286 5.09 -2.73 21.22
N VAL A 287 6.14 -3.10 20.49
CA VAL A 287 6.06 -3.87 19.24
C VAL A 287 5.53 -5.26 19.50
N ASP A 288 6.06 -5.93 20.52
CA ASP A 288 5.61 -7.28 20.90
C ASP A 288 4.13 -7.20 21.32
N ALA A 289 3.75 -6.26 22.20
CA ALA A 289 2.36 -6.04 22.59
C ALA A 289 1.43 -5.67 21.41
N LEU A 290 1.90 -4.86 20.45
CA LEU A 290 1.16 -4.55 19.23
C LEU A 290 1.00 -5.77 18.35
N THR A 291 2.06 -6.55 18.17
CA THR A 291 2.07 -7.77 17.35
C THR A 291 1.12 -8.78 17.96
N ASP A 292 1.21 -9.01 19.26
CA ASP A 292 0.34 -9.92 20.00
C ASP A 292 -1.11 -9.43 19.98
N SER A 293 -1.36 -8.13 20.14
CA SER A 293 -2.70 -7.56 20.00
C SER A 293 -3.25 -7.76 18.58
N LEU A 294 -2.42 -7.59 17.55
CA LEU A 294 -2.84 -7.76 16.15
C LEU A 294 -3.11 -9.22 15.80
N GLU A 295 -2.31 -10.14 16.35
CA GLU A 295 -2.51 -11.59 16.23
C GLU A 295 -3.85 -12.00 16.88
N ASN A 296 -4.23 -11.37 18.00
CA ASN A 296 -5.44 -11.68 18.76
C ASN A 296 -6.73 -10.99 18.26
N VAL A 297 -6.64 -9.79 17.67
CA VAL A 297 -7.81 -9.03 17.16
C VAL A 297 -8.54 -9.78 16.04
N LYS A 298 -7.86 -10.65 15.28
CA LYS A 298 -8.51 -11.49 14.25
C LYS A 298 -9.34 -12.65 14.83
N SER A 299 -9.03 -13.13 16.02
CA SER A 299 -9.81 -14.20 16.67
C SER A 299 -11.18 -13.73 17.16
N SER A 300 -11.40 -12.41 17.27
CA SER A 300 -12.66 -11.80 17.71
C SER A 300 -13.61 -11.36 16.59
N VAL A 301 -13.23 -11.54 15.31
CA VAL A 301 -14.06 -11.16 14.14
C VAL A 301 -14.47 -12.40 13.36
N SER A 302 -15.15 -13.33 14.04
CA SER A 302 -16.01 -14.33 13.41
C SER A 302 -17.42 -14.15 13.99
N PRO A 303 -18.31 -13.39 13.33
CA PRO A 303 -19.72 -13.49 13.65
C PRO A 303 -20.27 -14.80 13.07
N LYS A 304 -21.14 -15.43 13.86
CA LYS A 304 -21.99 -16.59 13.49
C LYS A 304 -22.81 -16.33 12.24
#